data_AF-A0A945YIA9-F1
#
_entry.id   AF-A0A945YIA9-F1
#
_cell.length_a   1.000
_cell.length_b   1.000
_cell.length_c   1.000
_cell.angle_alpha   90.00
_cell.angle_beta   90.00
_cell.angle_gamma   90.00
#
_symmetry.space_group_name_H-M   'P 1'
#
loop_
_entity.id
_entity.type
_entity.pdbx_description
1 polymer ?
#
loop_
_entity_poly.entity_id
_entity_poly.type
_entity_poly.pdbx_seq_one_letter_code
_entity_poly.pdbx_strand_id
1 'polypeptide(L)'
;EDQNNHIQENEISNNLNDQKPSNTIAIQKFEAASSNLEFEINKSAITKMSDQLTLTSKNATEAAEDAERTELITAGLSEIIIKVEESENLMTYISDQMSLLTVQTALIDLDDDREKNQDSKTLNNFDETPKSRNNKTGQTINVRTAAIQNRIKKVSKIIQGIGLTVSNISEIANEFSTNASEEALQAANSLLNDSEELRSMLDDLLENVENKK
;
A
#
# COMPACT_ATOMS: atom_id res chain seq x y z
N GLU A 1 -46.74 -73.14 -57.55
CA GLU A 1 -46.82 -71.67 -57.42
C GLU A 1 -45.58 -71.24 -56.64
N ASP A 2 -44.37 -71.63 -57.09
CA ASP A 2 -43.21 -71.81 -56.19
C ASP A 2 -41.88 -71.41 -56.83
N GLN A 3 -41.83 -70.27 -57.53
CA GLN A 3 -40.55 -69.72 -58.01
C GLN A 3 -40.36 -68.24 -57.72
N ASN A 4 -41.29 -67.59 -57.00
CA ASN A 4 -41.22 -66.15 -56.76
C ASN A 4 -40.68 -65.74 -55.37
N ASN A 5 -40.38 -66.69 -54.49
CA ASN A 5 -39.92 -66.41 -53.12
C ASN A 5 -38.39 -66.49 -52.93
N HIS A 6 -37.62 -67.01 -53.88
CA HIS A 6 -36.18 -67.23 -53.67
C HIS A 6 -35.28 -66.05 -54.11
N ILE A 7 -35.84 -65.05 -54.79
CA ILE A 7 -35.09 -63.88 -55.27
C ILE A 7 -35.11 -62.73 -54.23
N GLN A 8 -36.13 -62.66 -53.36
CA GLN A 8 -36.23 -61.59 -52.36
C GLN A 8 -35.34 -61.79 -51.12
N GLU A 9 -35.04 -63.02 -50.70
CA GLU A 9 -34.18 -63.24 -49.50
C GLU A 9 -32.68 -62.97 -49.76
N ASN A 10 -32.22 -63.14 -51.00
CA ASN A 10 -30.81 -62.90 -51.37
C ASN A 10 -30.49 -61.40 -51.59
N GLU A 11 -31.46 -60.60 -52.02
CA GLU A 11 -31.27 -59.14 -52.16
C GLU A 11 -31.31 -58.41 -50.80
N ILE A 12 -32.11 -58.89 -49.84
CA ILE A 12 -32.19 -58.32 -48.49
C ILE A 12 -30.92 -58.66 -47.68
N SER A 13 -30.39 -59.87 -47.82
CA SER A 13 -29.18 -60.32 -47.11
C SER A 13 -27.90 -59.63 -47.60
N ASN A 14 -27.82 -59.31 -48.90
CA ASN A 14 -26.69 -58.55 -49.45
C ASN A 14 -26.75 -57.06 -49.07
N ASN A 15 -27.93 -56.46 -48.95
CA ASN A 15 -28.06 -55.05 -48.56
C ASN A 15 -27.69 -54.80 -47.08
N LEU A 16 -28.00 -55.73 -46.16
CA LEU A 16 -27.60 -55.63 -44.75
C LEU A 16 -26.09 -55.79 -44.53
N ASN A 17 -25.42 -56.59 -45.38
CA ASN A 17 -23.99 -56.85 -45.24
C ASN A 17 -23.12 -55.71 -45.82
N ASP A 18 -23.62 -54.95 -46.80
CA ASP A 18 -22.97 -53.75 -47.34
C ASP A 18 -23.22 -52.49 -46.48
N GLN A 19 -24.31 -52.46 -45.71
CA GLN A 19 -24.58 -51.39 -44.74
C GLN A 19 -23.79 -51.50 -43.44
N LYS A 20 -23.40 -52.71 -43.02
CA LYS A 20 -22.60 -52.93 -41.80
C LYS A 20 -21.22 -52.25 -41.84
N PRO A 21 -20.39 -52.39 -42.89
CA PRO A 21 -19.10 -51.68 -42.98
C PRO A 21 -19.29 -50.17 -43.18
N SER A 22 -20.34 -49.74 -43.90
CA SER A 22 -20.65 -48.32 -44.08
C SER A 22 -21.08 -47.65 -42.78
N ASN A 23 -21.87 -48.32 -41.94
CA ASN A 23 -22.21 -47.82 -40.60
C ASN A 23 -21.00 -47.82 -39.66
N THR A 24 -20.15 -48.85 -39.70
CA THR A 24 -18.91 -48.86 -38.89
C THR A 24 -17.96 -47.72 -39.29
N ILE A 25 -17.81 -47.44 -40.58
CA ILE A 25 -16.98 -46.32 -41.07
C ILE A 25 -17.62 -44.96 -40.76
N ALA A 26 -18.95 -44.84 -40.84
CA ALA A 26 -19.67 -43.62 -40.49
C ALA A 26 -19.59 -43.33 -38.99
N ILE A 27 -19.73 -44.34 -38.13
CA ILE A 27 -19.57 -44.23 -36.67
C ILE A 27 -18.13 -43.83 -36.34
N GLN A 28 -17.12 -44.48 -36.91
CA GLN A 28 -15.71 -44.10 -36.70
C GLN A 28 -15.40 -42.68 -37.19
N LYS A 29 -15.99 -42.24 -38.31
CA LYS A 29 -15.87 -40.84 -38.79
C LYS A 29 -16.56 -39.86 -37.85
N PHE A 30 -17.70 -40.22 -37.30
CA PHE A 30 -18.44 -39.40 -36.33
C PHE A 30 -17.67 -39.29 -35.01
N GLU A 31 -17.08 -40.39 -34.55
CA GLU A 31 -16.28 -40.48 -33.33
C GLU A 31 -14.95 -39.72 -33.48
N ALA A 32 -14.30 -39.80 -34.65
CA ALA A 32 -13.13 -39.01 -35.01
C ALA A 32 -13.43 -37.52 -35.23
N ALA A 33 -14.62 -37.18 -35.72
CA ALA A 33 -15.06 -35.79 -35.86
C ALA A 33 -15.46 -35.20 -34.49
N SER A 34 -16.13 -35.97 -33.65
CA SER A 34 -16.51 -35.59 -32.28
C SER A 34 -15.27 -35.35 -31.42
N SER A 35 -14.30 -36.27 -31.45
CA SER A 35 -13.05 -36.11 -30.71
C SER A 35 -12.08 -35.09 -31.32
N ASN A 36 -12.27 -34.64 -32.57
CA ASN A 36 -11.58 -33.46 -33.11
C ASN A 36 -12.24 -32.16 -32.67
N LEU A 37 -13.58 -32.12 -32.62
CA LEU A 37 -14.33 -30.98 -32.14
C LEU A 37 -14.05 -30.72 -30.66
N GLU A 38 -13.98 -31.79 -29.86
CA GLU A 38 -13.65 -31.76 -28.43
C GLU A 38 -12.21 -31.26 -28.18
N PHE A 39 -11.27 -31.63 -29.05
CA PHE A 39 -9.90 -31.14 -29.02
C PHE A 39 -9.78 -29.64 -29.35
N GLU A 40 -10.50 -29.16 -30.37
CA GLU A 40 -10.51 -27.72 -30.72
C GLU A 40 -11.24 -26.87 -29.66
N ILE A 41 -12.30 -27.41 -29.04
CA ILE A 41 -12.99 -26.77 -27.91
C ILE A 41 -12.04 -26.68 -26.69
N ASN A 42 -11.34 -27.77 -26.35
CA ASN A 42 -10.37 -27.77 -25.25
C ASN A 42 -9.20 -26.82 -25.53
N LYS A 43 -8.71 -26.75 -26.77
CA LYS A 43 -7.64 -25.81 -27.16
C LYS A 43 -8.08 -24.34 -27.05
N SER A 44 -9.32 -24.04 -27.43
CA SER A 44 -9.92 -22.70 -27.26
C SER A 44 -10.13 -22.34 -25.79
N ALA A 45 -10.58 -23.30 -24.97
CA ALA A 45 -10.74 -23.12 -23.52
C ALA A 45 -9.39 -22.89 -22.82
N ILE A 46 -8.37 -23.68 -23.14
CA ILE A 46 -6.99 -23.52 -22.65
C ILE A 46 -6.43 -22.15 -23.02
N THR A 47 -6.68 -21.66 -24.24
CA THR A 47 -6.22 -20.32 -24.66
C THR A 47 -6.86 -19.23 -23.81
N LYS A 48 -8.18 -19.29 -23.60
CA LYS A 48 -8.89 -18.32 -22.75
C LYS A 48 -8.44 -18.37 -21.29
N MET A 49 -8.21 -19.56 -20.75
CA MET A 49 -7.66 -19.72 -19.40
C MET A 49 -6.23 -19.22 -19.32
N SER A 50 -5.40 -19.44 -20.34
CA SER A 50 -4.05 -18.88 -20.39
C SER A 50 -4.07 -17.35 -20.42
N ASP A 51 -4.98 -16.74 -21.19
CA ASP A 51 -5.18 -15.29 -21.21
C ASP A 51 -5.63 -14.78 -19.82
N GLN A 52 -6.55 -15.51 -19.18
CA GLN A 52 -7.06 -15.18 -17.85
C GLN A 52 -5.98 -15.36 -16.77
N LEU A 53 -5.18 -16.42 -16.82
CA LEU A 53 -4.04 -16.66 -15.94
C LEU A 53 -2.98 -15.56 -16.11
N THR A 54 -2.73 -15.12 -17.34
CA THR A 54 -1.82 -14.00 -17.61
C THR A 54 -2.34 -12.71 -16.97
N LEU A 55 -3.65 -12.45 -17.08
CA LEU A 55 -4.29 -11.29 -16.46
C LEU A 55 -4.26 -11.39 -14.93
N THR A 56 -4.63 -12.53 -14.36
CA THR A 56 -4.59 -12.79 -12.90
C THR A 56 -3.16 -12.66 -12.38
N SER A 57 -2.15 -13.20 -13.09
CA SER A 57 -0.74 -13.08 -12.73
C SER A 57 -0.25 -11.64 -12.74
N LYS A 58 -0.67 -10.87 -13.75
CA LYS A 58 -0.38 -9.44 -13.82
C LYS A 58 -1.00 -8.69 -12.63
N ASN A 59 -2.28 -8.93 -12.35
CA ASN A 59 -2.98 -8.30 -11.23
C ASN A 59 -2.36 -8.69 -9.87
N ALA A 60 -1.94 -9.95 -9.71
CA ALA A 60 -1.24 -10.42 -8.51
C ALA A 60 0.12 -9.73 -8.33
N THR A 61 0.83 -9.49 -9.43
CA THR A 61 2.11 -8.75 -9.42
C THR A 61 1.90 -7.29 -9.03
N GLU A 62 0.89 -6.61 -9.61
CA GLU A 62 0.54 -5.23 -9.25
C GLU A 62 0.12 -5.12 -7.77
N ALA A 63 -0.72 -6.03 -7.28
CA ALA A 63 -1.12 -6.06 -5.87
C ALA A 63 0.05 -6.31 -4.91
N ALA A 64 1.00 -7.18 -5.29
CA ALA A 64 2.21 -7.43 -4.51
C ALA A 64 3.14 -6.20 -4.46
N GLU A 65 3.31 -5.49 -5.59
CA GLU A 65 4.07 -4.24 -5.65
C GLU A 65 3.43 -3.14 -4.78
N ASP A 66 2.11 -3.02 -4.82
CA ASP A 66 1.37 -2.08 -3.98
C ASP A 66 1.47 -2.42 -2.48
N ALA A 67 1.46 -3.71 -2.13
CA ALA A 67 1.68 -4.17 -0.76
C ALA A 67 3.10 -3.81 -0.26
N GLU A 68 4.14 -4.08 -1.06
CA GLU A 68 5.53 -3.74 -0.73
C GLU A 68 5.71 -2.22 -0.56
N ARG A 69 5.15 -1.43 -1.48
CA ARG A 69 5.19 0.03 -1.40
C ARG A 69 4.53 0.55 -0.13
N THR A 70 3.44 -0.08 0.30
CA THR A 70 2.74 0.30 1.53
C THR A 70 3.53 -0.07 2.77
N GLU A 71 4.19 -1.23 2.78
CA GLU A 71 5.06 -1.63 3.89
C GLU A 71 6.23 -0.64 4.07
N LEU A 72 6.82 -0.18 2.96
CA LEU A 72 7.84 0.88 2.98
C LEU A 72 7.31 2.21 3.55
N ILE A 73 6.09 2.60 3.19
CA ILE A 73 5.45 3.81 3.72
C ILE A 73 5.25 3.66 5.24
N THR A 74 4.74 2.52 5.70
CA THR A 74 4.53 2.23 7.13
C THR A 74 5.84 2.26 7.92
N ALA A 75 6.91 1.67 7.37
CA ALA A 75 8.25 1.72 7.97
C ALA A 75 8.77 3.17 8.07
N GLY A 76 8.61 3.96 7.00
CA GLY A 76 8.99 5.38 6.99
C GLY A 76 8.20 6.22 8.00
N LEU A 77 6.90 5.95 8.16
CA LEU A 77 6.06 6.63 9.14
C LEU A 77 6.49 6.32 10.57
N SER A 78 6.87 5.07 10.85
CA SER A 78 7.43 4.69 12.15
C SER A 78 8.70 5.49 12.48
N GLU A 79 9.60 5.66 11.51
CA GLU A 79 10.79 6.50 11.70
C GLU A 79 10.42 7.98 11.94
N ILE A 80 9.42 8.51 11.23
CA ILE A 80 8.96 9.90 11.42
C ILE A 80 8.39 10.09 12.83
N ILE A 81 7.64 9.13 13.37
CA ILE A 81 7.10 9.21 14.74
C ILE A 81 8.25 9.38 15.75
N ILE A 82 9.31 8.58 15.63
CA ILE A 82 10.48 8.66 16.51
C ILE A 82 11.16 10.05 16.39
N LYS A 83 11.35 10.56 15.16
CA LYS A 83 11.93 11.89 14.95
C LYS A 83 11.06 13.03 15.48
N VAL A 84 9.73 12.88 15.42
CA VAL A 84 8.79 13.84 16.00
C VAL A 84 8.92 13.84 17.52
N GLU A 85 8.94 12.68 18.17
CA GLU A 85 9.13 12.56 19.61
C GLU A 85 10.48 13.16 20.06
N GLU A 86 11.57 12.88 19.33
CA GLU A 86 12.87 13.51 19.58
C GLU A 86 12.81 15.04 19.46
N SER A 87 12.08 15.55 18.46
CA SER A 87 11.88 16.98 18.26
C SER A 87 11.05 17.61 19.39
N GLU A 88 10.04 16.92 19.91
CA GLU A 88 9.27 17.37 21.08
C GLU A 88 10.12 17.44 22.34
N ASN A 89 10.95 16.43 22.57
CA ASN A 89 11.89 16.39 23.70
C ASN A 89 12.91 17.53 23.62
N LEU A 90 13.49 17.75 22.45
CA LEU A 90 14.41 18.86 22.21
C LEU A 90 13.72 20.22 22.42
N MET A 91 12.47 20.37 21.95
CA MET A 91 11.74 21.62 22.15
C MET A 91 11.39 21.88 23.61
N THR A 92 11.09 20.83 24.37
CA THR A 92 10.86 20.93 25.82
C THR A 92 12.13 21.37 26.53
N TYR A 93 13.28 20.80 26.16
CA TYR A 93 14.59 21.21 26.68
C TYR A 93 14.92 22.68 26.36
N ILE A 94 14.72 23.12 25.12
CA ILE A 94 14.94 24.52 24.72
C ILE A 94 13.97 25.44 25.48
N SER A 95 12.71 25.01 25.68
CA SER A 95 11.73 25.77 26.45
C SER A 95 12.14 25.94 27.92
N ASP A 96 12.72 24.90 28.54
CA ASP A 96 13.22 24.96 29.92
C ASP A 96 14.44 25.90 30.03
N GLN A 97 15.44 25.75 29.16
CA GLN A 97 16.60 26.66 29.09
C GLN A 97 16.17 28.12 28.89
N MET A 98 15.20 28.37 28.01
CA MET A 98 14.67 29.72 27.78
C MET A 98 13.88 30.25 28.97
N SER A 99 13.19 29.39 29.71
CA SER A 99 12.51 29.78 30.95
C SER A 99 13.52 30.16 32.03
N LEU A 100 14.60 29.38 32.19
CA LEU A 100 15.72 29.72 33.08
C LEU A 100 16.41 31.03 32.70
N LEU A 101 16.67 31.25 31.41
CA LEU A 101 17.23 32.52 30.90
C LEU A 101 16.31 33.70 31.18
N THR A 102 14.99 33.52 31.05
CA THR A 102 14.01 34.56 31.40
C THR A 102 14.09 34.90 32.88
N VAL A 103 14.15 33.90 33.76
CA VAL A 103 14.28 34.11 35.21
C VAL A 103 15.59 34.80 35.55
N GLN A 104 16.72 34.38 34.95
CA GLN A 104 18.01 35.00 35.18
C GLN A 104 18.05 36.46 34.71
N THR A 105 17.45 36.77 33.56
CA THR A 105 17.36 38.14 33.04
C THR A 105 16.48 39.00 33.96
N ALA A 106 15.37 38.47 34.46
CA ALA A 106 14.51 39.18 35.40
C ALA A 106 15.20 39.45 36.75
N LEU A 107 16.01 38.51 37.25
CA LEU A 107 16.81 38.70 38.47
C LEU A 107 17.90 39.77 38.29
N ILE A 108 18.59 39.78 37.15
CA ILE A 108 19.61 40.81 36.83
C ILE A 108 18.97 42.20 36.72
N ASP A 109 17.84 42.32 36.03
CA ASP A 109 17.10 43.59 35.94
C ASP A 109 16.65 44.09 37.34
N LEU A 110 16.34 43.19 38.28
CA LEU A 110 15.95 43.54 39.67
C LEU A 110 17.13 44.01 40.53
N ASP A 111 18.34 43.47 40.32
CA ASP A 111 19.54 43.91 41.05
C ASP A 111 20.04 45.28 40.55
N ASP A 112 19.94 45.55 39.24
CA ASP A 112 20.31 46.83 38.61
C ASP A 112 19.43 48.02 39.11
N ASP A 113 18.17 47.76 39.49
CA ASP A 113 17.25 48.76 40.05
C ASP A 113 17.45 49.00 41.56
N ARG A 114 18.08 48.06 42.29
CA ARG A 114 18.38 48.20 43.73
C ARG A 114 19.62 49.04 43.99
N GLU A 115 20.65 48.97 43.13
CA GLU A 115 21.86 49.79 43.29
C GLU A 115 21.63 51.28 43.00
N LYS A 116 20.68 51.64 42.11
CA LYS A 116 20.42 53.04 41.75
C LYS A 116 19.64 53.86 42.80
N ASN A 117 19.08 53.23 43.83
CA ASN A 117 18.21 53.90 44.81
C ASN A 117 18.87 54.25 46.16
N GLN A 118 20.14 53.89 46.40
CA GLN A 118 20.78 54.17 47.69
C GLN A 118 21.76 55.36 47.72
N ASP A 119 22.28 55.84 46.57
CA ASP A 119 23.36 56.86 46.58
C ASP A 119 23.03 58.20 45.90
N SER A 120 21.76 58.63 45.89
CA SER A 120 21.39 59.97 45.40
C SER A 120 20.86 60.89 46.50
N LYS A 121 21.71 61.14 47.50
CA LYS A 121 21.65 62.31 48.39
C LYS A 121 23.00 63.02 48.40
N THR A 122 23.43 63.54 47.25
CA THR A 122 24.43 64.62 47.24
C THR A 122 23.97 65.69 46.26
N LEU A 123 23.71 66.88 46.80
CA LEU A 123 23.58 68.16 46.11
C LEU A 123 24.61 68.26 44.98
N ASN A 124 24.21 68.71 43.79
CA ASN A 124 24.79 69.88 43.14
C ASN A 124 24.02 70.23 41.86
N ASN A 125 23.62 71.51 41.79
CA ASN A 125 23.17 72.18 40.59
C ASN A 125 24.39 72.35 39.66
N PHE A 126 24.34 71.81 38.44
CA PHE A 126 24.74 72.54 37.24
C PHE A 126 24.25 71.79 36.01
N ASP A 127 23.73 72.60 35.09
CA ASP A 127 23.35 72.33 33.71
C ASP A 127 24.01 71.09 33.06
N GLU A 128 23.22 70.05 32.82
CA GLU A 128 23.39 69.15 31.67
C GLU A 128 22.17 68.21 31.55
N THR A 129 21.59 68.17 30.36
CA THR A 129 20.47 67.28 30.02
C THR A 129 20.78 65.83 30.42
N PRO A 130 19.95 65.14 31.24
CA PRO A 130 20.12 63.71 31.41
C PRO A 130 19.57 63.06 30.14
N LYS A 131 20.43 62.82 29.15
CA LYS A 131 20.16 61.79 28.16
C LYS A 131 20.07 60.48 28.93
N SER A 132 18.84 60.10 29.26
CA SER A 132 18.43 58.77 29.70
C SER A 132 18.79 57.77 28.60
N ARG A 133 20.07 57.42 28.54
CA ARG A 133 20.58 56.16 28.01
C ARG A 133 21.00 55.42 29.27
N ASN A 134 20.28 54.35 29.62
CA ASN A 134 20.78 53.19 30.39
C ASN A 134 19.65 52.30 30.95
N ASN A 135 18.40 52.41 30.47
CA ASN A 135 17.34 51.45 30.84
C ASN A 135 16.72 50.72 29.63
N LYS A 136 17.15 50.99 28.39
CA LYS A 136 16.58 50.34 27.21
C LYS A 136 17.11 48.91 26.99
N THR A 137 18.31 48.57 27.42
CA THR A 137 18.93 47.29 27.05
C THR A 137 18.32 46.09 27.78
N GLY A 138 18.14 46.13 29.11
CA GLY A 138 17.52 45.04 29.89
C GLY A 138 16.05 44.79 29.52
N GLN A 139 15.27 45.87 29.39
CA GLN A 139 13.88 45.82 28.94
C GLN A 139 13.75 45.23 27.50
N THR A 140 14.75 45.46 26.64
CA THR A 140 14.76 44.89 25.28
C THR A 140 15.09 43.38 25.30
N ILE A 141 15.95 42.93 26.22
CA ILE A 141 16.31 41.50 26.34
C ILE A 141 15.10 40.71 26.85
N ASN A 142 14.44 41.17 27.92
CA ASN A 142 13.24 40.52 28.45
C ASN A 142 12.10 40.40 27.40
N VAL A 143 11.88 41.45 26.61
CA VAL A 143 10.90 41.41 25.50
C VAL A 143 11.30 40.40 24.41
N ARG A 144 12.59 40.32 24.07
CA ARG A 144 13.11 39.34 23.10
C ARG A 144 13.00 37.91 23.60
N THR A 145 13.34 37.66 24.86
CA THR A 145 13.26 36.34 25.49
C THR A 145 11.81 35.85 25.55
N ALA A 146 10.87 36.71 25.94
CA ALA A 146 9.44 36.41 25.91
C ALA A 146 8.92 36.12 24.48
N ALA A 147 9.38 36.89 23.49
CA ALA A 147 9.03 36.65 22.09
C ALA A 147 9.58 35.29 21.58
N ILE A 148 10.78 34.90 21.98
CA ILE A 148 11.38 33.60 21.66
C ILE A 148 10.61 32.46 22.35
N GLN A 149 10.26 32.62 23.62
CA GLN A 149 9.46 31.62 24.35
C GLN A 149 8.08 31.39 23.71
N ASN A 150 7.42 32.46 23.25
CA ASN A 150 6.15 32.33 22.52
C ASN A 150 6.33 31.60 21.18
N ARG A 151 7.42 31.88 20.46
CA ARG A 151 7.77 31.16 19.21
C ARG A 151 8.02 29.67 19.47
N ILE A 152 8.75 29.33 20.55
CA ILE A 152 9.00 27.95 20.97
C ILE A 152 7.69 27.22 21.29
N LYS A 153 6.79 27.85 22.06
CA LYS A 153 5.45 27.28 22.33
C LYS A 153 4.66 27.04 21.05
N LYS A 154 4.72 27.98 20.09
CA LYS A 154 4.08 27.81 18.79
C LYS A 154 4.67 26.64 17.99
N VAL A 155 5.99 26.49 17.98
CA VAL A 155 6.68 25.38 17.31
C VAL A 155 6.35 24.05 17.98
N SER A 156 6.39 23.97 19.31
CA SER A 156 5.99 22.77 20.06
C SER A 156 4.57 22.32 19.71
N LYS A 157 3.60 23.25 19.62
CA LYS A 157 2.23 22.94 19.20
C LYS A 157 2.15 22.44 17.76
N ILE A 158 2.98 22.98 16.85
CA ILE A 158 3.05 22.52 15.46
C ILE A 158 3.61 21.09 15.41
N ILE A 159 4.67 20.79 16.17
CA ILE A 159 5.27 19.45 16.22
C ILE A 159 4.26 18.43 16.78
N GLN A 160 3.54 18.77 17.85
CA GLN A 160 2.44 17.93 18.36
C GLN A 160 1.35 17.69 17.32
N GLY A 161 0.97 18.73 16.57
CA GLY A 161 0.03 18.60 15.46
C GLY A 161 0.54 17.67 14.34
N ILE A 162 1.84 17.74 14.04
CA ILE A 162 2.50 16.82 13.10
C ILE A 162 2.47 15.40 13.67
N GLY A 163 2.79 15.19 14.96
CA GLY A 163 2.72 13.87 15.59
C GLY A 163 1.35 13.23 15.51
N LEU A 164 0.27 13.97 15.80
CA LEU A 164 -1.10 13.50 15.63
C LEU A 164 -1.43 13.17 14.17
N THR A 165 -0.99 14.01 13.23
CA THR A 165 -1.21 13.79 11.80
C THR A 165 -0.48 12.53 11.33
N VAL A 166 0.77 12.35 11.72
CA VAL A 166 1.57 11.16 11.40
C VAL A 166 0.97 9.92 12.03
N SER A 167 0.44 9.99 13.26
CA SER A 167 -0.28 8.89 13.89
C SER A 167 -1.51 8.47 13.07
N ASN A 168 -2.32 9.44 12.62
CA ASN A 168 -3.48 9.15 11.78
C ASN A 168 -3.05 8.56 10.42
N ILE A 169 -1.99 9.09 9.82
CA ILE A 169 -1.47 8.54 8.56
C ILE A 169 -0.90 7.12 8.77
N SER A 170 -0.28 6.84 9.92
CA SER A 170 0.20 5.51 10.28
C SER A 170 -0.94 4.52 10.44
N GLU A 171 -2.07 4.94 11.01
CA GLU A 171 -3.27 4.11 11.12
C GLU A 171 -3.85 3.80 9.73
N ILE A 172 -3.98 4.82 8.87
CA ILE A 172 -4.44 4.66 7.49
C ILE A 172 -3.48 3.77 6.67
N ALA A 173 -2.16 3.97 6.84
CA ALA A 173 -1.16 3.16 6.14
C ALA A 173 -1.19 1.71 6.61
N ASN A 174 -1.45 1.46 7.89
CA ASN A 174 -1.62 0.12 8.42
C ASN A 174 -2.90 -0.55 7.87
N GLU A 175 -4.02 0.17 7.81
CA GLU A 175 -5.26 -0.31 7.18
C GLU A 175 -5.05 -0.61 5.68
N PHE A 176 -4.36 0.28 4.97
CA PHE A 176 -4.04 0.07 3.56
C PHE A 176 -3.09 -1.12 3.39
N SER A 177 -2.13 -1.32 4.30
CA SER A 177 -1.19 -2.45 4.25
C SER A 177 -1.91 -3.77 4.49
N THR A 178 -2.87 -3.81 5.42
CA THR A 178 -3.71 -4.99 5.64
C THR A 178 -4.60 -5.29 4.45
N ASN A 179 -5.24 -4.26 3.86
CA ASN A 179 -6.11 -4.43 2.70
C ASN A 179 -5.31 -4.87 1.46
N ALA A 180 -4.17 -4.24 1.19
CA ALA A 180 -3.28 -4.63 0.10
C ALA A 180 -2.74 -6.06 0.28
N SER A 181 -2.44 -6.46 1.52
CA SER A 181 -2.04 -7.84 1.82
C SER A 181 -3.17 -8.84 1.59
N GLU A 182 -4.41 -8.48 1.94
CA GLU A 182 -5.59 -9.30 1.70
C GLU A 182 -5.89 -9.43 0.20
N GLU A 183 -5.82 -8.32 -0.54
CA GLU A 183 -5.98 -8.30 -2.01
C GLU A 183 -4.88 -9.12 -2.70
N ALA A 184 -3.62 -8.96 -2.28
CA ALA A 184 -2.50 -9.76 -2.80
C ALA A 184 -2.67 -11.25 -2.50
N LEU A 185 -3.12 -11.61 -1.29
CA LEU A 185 -3.43 -12.99 -0.93
C LEU A 185 -4.57 -13.57 -1.77
N GLN A 186 -5.63 -12.79 -1.99
CA GLN A 186 -6.76 -13.20 -2.80
C GLN A 186 -6.37 -13.37 -4.28
N ALA A 187 -5.57 -12.45 -4.82
CA ALA A 187 -5.03 -12.54 -6.17
C ALA A 187 -4.11 -13.76 -6.32
N ALA A 188 -3.25 -14.04 -5.33
CA ALA A 188 -2.39 -15.21 -5.32
C ALA A 188 -3.19 -16.52 -5.24
N ASN A 189 -4.22 -16.59 -4.39
CA ASN A 189 -5.11 -17.76 -4.33
C ASN A 189 -5.86 -17.98 -5.63
N SER A 190 -6.32 -16.90 -6.27
CA SER A 190 -6.99 -16.97 -7.57
C SER A 190 -6.03 -17.47 -8.65
N LEU A 191 -4.79 -16.96 -8.66
CA LEU A 191 -3.74 -17.44 -9.56
C LEU A 191 -3.43 -18.93 -9.36
N LEU A 192 -3.38 -19.39 -8.12
CA LEU A 192 -3.10 -20.78 -7.78
C LEU A 192 -4.22 -21.69 -8.28
N ASN A 193 -5.48 -21.31 -8.04
CA ASN A 193 -6.66 -22.03 -8.54
C ASN A 193 -6.71 -22.04 -10.08
N ASP A 194 -6.51 -20.89 -10.73
CA ASP A 194 -6.46 -20.77 -12.20
C ASP A 194 -5.33 -21.64 -12.79
N SER A 195 -4.20 -21.75 -12.09
CA SER A 195 -3.08 -22.60 -12.51
C SER A 195 -3.34 -24.10 -12.36
N GLU A 196 -4.08 -24.49 -11.32
CA GLU A 196 -4.48 -25.88 -11.09
C GLU A 196 -5.53 -26.33 -12.11
N GLU A 197 -6.50 -25.47 -12.41
CA GLU A 197 -7.52 -25.72 -13.43
C GLU A 197 -6.91 -25.83 -14.83
N LEU A 198 -5.98 -24.92 -15.20
CA LEU A 198 -5.24 -25.02 -16.46
C LEU A 198 -4.44 -26.31 -16.54
N ARG A 199 -3.80 -26.72 -15.44
CA ARG A 199 -3.02 -27.97 -15.38
C ARG A 199 -3.92 -29.20 -15.55
N SER A 200 -5.08 -29.23 -14.90
CA SER A 200 -6.07 -30.30 -15.10
C SER A 200 -6.53 -30.39 -16.56
N MET A 201 -6.84 -29.25 -17.20
CA MET A 201 -7.21 -29.25 -18.62
C MET A 201 -6.07 -29.70 -19.53
N LEU A 202 -4.82 -29.39 -19.17
CA LEU A 202 -3.63 -29.82 -19.90
C LEU A 202 -3.41 -31.33 -19.75
N ASP A 203 -3.57 -31.87 -18.54
CA ASP A 203 -3.50 -33.30 -18.26
C ASP A 203 -4.62 -34.05 -19.01
N ASP A 204 -5.86 -33.55 -19.02
CA ASP A 204 -6.98 -34.10 -19.80
C ASP A 204 -6.71 -34.07 -21.31
N LEU A 205 -6.07 -33.02 -21.81
CA LEU A 205 -5.66 -32.93 -23.22
C LEU A 205 -4.57 -33.96 -23.53
N LEU A 206 -3.61 -34.15 -22.62
CA LEU A 206 -2.49 -35.08 -22.77
C LEU A 206 -2.96 -36.53 -22.74
N GLU A 207 -3.86 -36.88 -21.83
CA GLU A 207 -4.51 -38.19 -21.76
C GLU A 207 -5.31 -38.49 -23.04
N ASN A 208 -6.07 -37.52 -23.55
CA ASN A 208 -6.78 -37.67 -24.83
C ASN A 208 -5.85 -37.81 -26.05
N VAL A 209 -4.63 -37.27 -25.98
CA VAL A 209 -3.61 -37.43 -27.04
C VAL A 209 -2.91 -38.79 -26.92
N GLU A 210 -2.63 -39.28 -25.70
CA GLU A 210 -2.08 -40.62 -25.48
C GLU A 210 -3.07 -41.71 -25.85
N ASN A 211 -4.36 -41.55 -25.53
CA ASN A 211 -5.42 -42.50 -25.89
C ASN A 211 -5.73 -42.54 -27.40
N LYS A 212 -5.22 -41.58 -28.19
CA LYS A 212 -5.35 -41.55 -29.66
C LYS A 212 -4.17 -42.19 -30.40
N LYS A 213 -3.11 -42.64 -29.72
CA LYS A 213 -2.01 -43.42 -30.32
C LYS A 213 -2.30 -44.91 -30.32
#